data_AF-A0A8T3ZL33-F1
#
_entry.id   AF-A0A8T3ZL33-F1
#
_cell.length_a   1.000
_cell.length_b   1.000
_cell.length_c   1.000
_cell.angle_alpha   90.00
_cell.angle_beta   90.00
_cell.angle_gamma   90.00
#
_symmetry.space_group_name_H-M   'P 1'
#
loop_
_entity.id
_entity.type
_entity.pdbx_description
1 polymer ?
#
loop_
_entity_poly.entity_id
_entity_poly.type
_entity_poly.pdbx_seq_one_letter_code
_entity_poly.pdbx_strand_id
1 'polypeptide(L)'
;MTKLFSFIMIFVLFSAVAVHADYNINLKTTPEQITARDDPFVEYPDLGALPEITISVTDAAGAAVKDTTMTAAITHNGNLWLGSGFPFVEGTQLLSVTSYESEGILTIPALLFPLRGDYTLDVKVVDSAGAEQTKQFTIHAKEPFWQTEIKGIMLLVGLVIFGAVVGLIFGKDLLKKKAQAAFSLFIFGIVLVSLFLVPFVHAHEGAADMPVGAVDYDDSQVSFYTNPEVPDIGIPTTFYIDVKDENGIPVNNAAAHITIENDEDHFEVLDLILYSKNGSFVFNYGIFDGAPHIVTVRIDPTEASSTQFAEIARSYEVAATAHNPPFLAKAKATFIMLLALMVGLVIGVAIRKARANKQAAKEAGDLQ
;
A
#
# COMPACT_ATOMS: atom_id res chain seq x y z
N MET A 1 40.73 -12.98 -70.21
CA MET A 1 41.32 -13.37 -68.91
C MET A 1 40.49 -12.75 -67.81
N THR A 2 39.51 -13.49 -67.34
CA THR A 2 38.48 -13.09 -66.38
C THR A 2 38.77 -13.84 -65.08
N LYS A 3 39.12 -13.14 -64.00
CA LYS A 3 39.23 -13.74 -62.66
C LYS A 3 38.04 -13.29 -61.82
N LEU A 4 37.12 -14.22 -61.62
CA LEU A 4 35.96 -14.12 -60.75
C LEU A 4 36.42 -14.44 -59.33
N PHE A 5 36.51 -13.44 -58.46
CA PHE A 5 36.81 -13.60 -57.03
C PHE A 5 35.51 -13.99 -56.32
N SER A 6 35.38 -15.26 -55.89
CA SER A 6 34.29 -15.70 -55.02
C SER A 6 34.64 -15.38 -53.57
N PHE A 7 33.85 -14.50 -52.95
CA PHE A 7 33.89 -14.22 -51.52
C PHE A 7 32.86 -15.13 -50.84
N ILE A 8 33.32 -16.19 -50.17
CA ILE A 8 32.46 -17.05 -49.35
C ILE A 8 32.37 -16.39 -47.97
N MET A 9 31.22 -15.77 -47.68
CA MET A 9 30.89 -15.21 -46.37
C MET A 9 30.21 -16.30 -45.53
N ILE A 10 30.95 -16.91 -44.61
CA ILE A 10 30.41 -17.85 -43.62
C ILE A 10 29.71 -17.05 -42.53
N PHE A 11 28.37 -17.05 -42.52
CA PHE A 11 27.57 -16.56 -41.40
C PHE A 11 27.50 -17.68 -40.35
N VAL A 12 28.30 -17.58 -39.29
CA VAL A 12 28.11 -18.42 -38.10
C VAL A 12 26.96 -17.83 -37.30
N LEU A 13 25.76 -18.38 -37.48
CA LEU A 13 24.62 -18.13 -36.60
C LEU A 13 24.92 -18.81 -35.25
N PHE A 14 25.50 -18.06 -34.32
CA PHE A 14 25.46 -18.44 -32.91
C PHE A 14 24.02 -18.28 -32.43
N SER A 15 23.24 -19.37 -32.50
CA SER A 15 22.01 -19.47 -31.73
C SER A 15 22.41 -19.53 -30.26
N ALA A 16 22.24 -18.42 -29.54
CA ALA A 16 22.34 -18.42 -28.09
C ALA A 16 21.26 -19.39 -27.57
N VAL A 17 21.69 -20.57 -27.13
CA VAL A 17 20.82 -21.50 -26.40
C VAL A 17 20.55 -20.81 -25.08
N ALA A 18 19.31 -20.34 -24.88
CA ALA A 18 18.87 -19.87 -23.58
C ALA A 18 19.00 -21.05 -22.61
N VAL A 19 19.95 -20.98 -21.69
CA VAL A 19 20.08 -21.93 -20.59
C VAL A 19 18.89 -21.64 -19.67
N HIS A 20 17.88 -22.50 -19.74
CA HIS A 20 16.75 -22.43 -18.82
C HIS A 20 17.22 -22.99 -17.48
N ALA A 21 17.22 -22.16 -16.44
CA ALA A 21 17.45 -22.63 -15.09
C ALA A 21 16.26 -23.47 -14.59
N ASP A 22 16.53 -24.45 -13.73
CA ASP A 22 15.49 -25.23 -13.03
C ASP A 22 15.72 -25.10 -11.52
N TYR A 23 15.37 -23.92 -11.00
CA TYR A 23 15.49 -23.55 -9.59
C TYR A 23 14.20 -23.83 -8.83
N ASN A 24 14.37 -24.27 -7.59
CA ASN A 24 13.33 -24.31 -6.57
C ASN A 24 13.33 -22.96 -5.82
N ILE A 25 12.45 -22.06 -6.24
CA ILE A 25 12.19 -20.78 -5.56
C ILE A 25 11.10 -21.02 -4.51
N ASN A 26 11.41 -20.78 -3.23
CA ASN A 26 10.48 -20.95 -2.11
C ASN A 26 10.23 -19.61 -1.41
N LEU A 27 8.99 -19.44 -0.93
CA LEU A 27 8.54 -18.29 -0.16
C LEU A 27 8.21 -18.74 1.26
N LYS A 28 8.66 -17.97 2.24
CA LYS A 28 8.26 -18.10 3.65
C LYS A 28 7.87 -16.72 4.18
N THR A 29 6.84 -16.68 5.02
CA THR A 29 6.45 -15.48 5.76
C THR A 29 6.47 -15.76 7.26
N THR A 30 6.86 -14.76 8.06
CA THR A 30 6.83 -14.84 9.52
C THR A 30 6.15 -13.59 10.07
N PRO A 31 4.94 -13.68 10.67
CA PRO A 31 4.11 -14.88 10.82
C PRO A 31 3.61 -15.45 9.48
N GLU A 32 3.19 -16.72 9.50
CA GLU A 32 2.60 -17.39 8.33
C GLU A 32 1.33 -16.65 7.85
N GLN A 33 0.51 -16.19 8.78
CA GLN A 33 -0.66 -15.37 8.46
C GLN A 33 -0.32 -13.89 8.53
N ILE A 34 -0.36 -13.22 7.37
CA ILE A 34 -0.21 -11.77 7.27
C ILE A 34 -1.53 -11.08 7.61
N THR A 35 -1.43 -10.04 8.43
CA THR A 35 -2.56 -9.19 8.80
C THR A 35 -2.33 -7.81 8.20
N ALA A 36 -3.30 -7.33 7.43
CA ALA A 36 -3.32 -5.98 6.92
C ALA A 36 -3.52 -4.98 8.06
N ARG A 37 -2.90 -3.81 7.92
CA ARG A 37 -3.00 -2.69 8.86
C ARG A 37 -3.53 -1.51 8.06
N ASP A 38 -4.84 -1.32 8.18
CA ASP A 38 -5.64 -0.33 7.47
C ASP A 38 -5.50 1.08 8.04
N ASP A 39 -5.08 1.17 9.30
CA ASP A 39 -4.76 2.38 10.01
C ASP A 39 -3.29 2.28 10.48
N PRO A 40 -2.31 2.75 9.68
CA PRO A 40 -0.91 2.70 10.07
C PRO A 40 -0.63 3.46 11.37
N PHE A 41 -1.58 4.29 11.82
CA PHE A 41 -1.47 5.22 12.95
C PHE A 41 -2.04 4.64 14.25
N VAL A 42 -2.66 3.46 14.21
CA VAL A 42 -3.06 2.75 15.42
C VAL A 42 -1.93 1.80 15.79
N GLU A 43 -1.30 2.01 16.95
CA GLU A 43 -0.48 0.96 17.55
C GLU A 43 -1.35 -0.29 17.65
N TYR A 44 -0.87 -1.37 17.06
CA TYR A 44 -1.52 -2.67 17.11
C TYR A 44 -0.78 -3.56 18.10
N PRO A 45 -0.87 -3.30 19.43
CA PRO A 45 -0.14 -4.08 20.44
C PRO A 45 -0.49 -5.57 20.38
N ASP A 46 -1.68 -5.90 19.86
CA ASP A 46 -2.17 -7.26 19.70
C ASP A 46 -1.76 -7.94 18.38
N LEU A 47 -1.23 -7.21 17.38
CA LEU A 47 -0.88 -7.76 16.06
C LEU A 47 0.61 -8.14 15.93
N GLY A 48 1.43 -7.86 16.94
CA GLY A 48 2.86 -8.21 16.96
C GLY A 48 3.71 -7.42 15.99
N ALA A 49 4.88 -7.95 15.64
CA ALA A 49 5.79 -7.35 14.66
C ALA A 49 5.19 -7.36 13.24
N LEU A 50 5.71 -6.50 12.37
CA LEU A 50 5.42 -6.57 10.94
C LEU A 50 5.88 -7.92 10.37
N PRO A 51 5.24 -8.40 9.29
CA PRO A 51 5.63 -9.66 8.69
C PRO A 51 6.98 -9.56 7.98
N GLU A 52 7.82 -10.56 8.24
CA GLU A 52 9.04 -10.85 7.50
C GLU A 52 8.69 -11.69 6.27
N ILE A 53 9.33 -11.40 5.13
CA ILE A 53 9.24 -12.18 3.91
C ILE A 53 10.63 -12.70 3.56
N THR A 54 10.77 -14.03 3.46
CA THR A 54 12.01 -14.69 3.05
C THR A 54 11.78 -15.44 1.74
N ILE A 55 12.63 -15.18 0.75
CA ILE A 55 12.66 -15.89 -0.52
C ILE A 55 13.98 -16.64 -0.61
N SER A 56 13.93 -17.97 -0.78
CA SER A 56 15.12 -18.80 -0.91
C SER A 56 15.15 -19.52 -2.25
N VAL A 57 16.31 -19.57 -2.90
CA VAL A 57 16.53 -20.22 -4.19
C VAL A 57 17.46 -21.40 -4.00
N THR A 58 17.00 -22.58 -4.42
CA THR A 58 17.79 -23.81 -4.37
C THR A 58 17.81 -24.50 -5.72
N ASP A 59 18.86 -25.27 -6.01
CA ASP A 59 18.96 -26.10 -7.21
C ASP A 59 18.11 -27.38 -7.10
N ALA A 60 18.16 -28.23 -8.13
CA ALA A 60 17.47 -29.52 -8.14
C ALA A 60 17.98 -30.51 -7.06
N ALA A 61 19.18 -30.31 -6.54
CA ALA A 61 19.76 -31.08 -5.44
C ALA A 61 19.41 -30.51 -4.05
N GLY A 62 18.73 -29.36 -3.99
CA GLY A 62 18.38 -28.66 -2.76
C GLY A 62 19.50 -27.80 -2.18
N ALA A 63 20.61 -27.60 -2.91
CA ALA A 63 21.66 -26.69 -2.50
C ALA A 63 21.29 -25.24 -2.85
N ALA A 64 21.68 -24.29 -2.02
CA ALA A 64 21.44 -22.87 -2.28
C ALA A 64 22.16 -22.42 -3.56
N VAL A 65 21.45 -21.70 -4.43
CA VAL A 65 22.02 -21.13 -5.64
C VAL A 65 22.75 -19.84 -5.25
N LYS A 66 24.07 -19.84 -5.41
CA LYS A 66 24.92 -18.72 -4.98
C LYS A 66 24.98 -17.62 -6.04
N ASP A 67 25.34 -16.43 -5.58
CA ASP A 67 25.68 -15.29 -6.43
C ASP A 67 24.56 -14.92 -7.41
N THR A 68 23.33 -14.86 -6.89
CA THR A 68 22.13 -14.57 -7.67
C THR A 68 21.70 -13.12 -7.51
N THR A 69 21.32 -12.47 -8.60
CA THR A 69 20.51 -11.25 -8.54
C THR A 69 19.04 -11.66 -8.41
N MET A 70 18.40 -11.23 -7.33
CA MET A 70 16.99 -11.51 -7.05
C MET A 70 16.20 -10.20 -7.11
N THR A 71 15.12 -10.22 -7.89
CA THR A 71 14.13 -9.13 -7.93
C THR A 71 12.81 -9.67 -7.36
N ALA A 72 12.25 -8.98 -6.38
CA ALA A 72 10.96 -9.30 -5.76
C ALA A 72 10.03 -8.10 -5.87
N ALA A 73 8.88 -8.26 -6.52
CA ALA A 73 7.88 -7.21 -6.68
C ALA A 73 6.53 -7.64 -6.08
N ILE A 74 6.00 -6.84 -5.16
CA ILE A 74 4.75 -7.08 -4.44
C ILE A 74 3.71 -6.08 -4.93
N THR A 75 2.59 -6.57 -5.44
CA THR A 75 1.50 -5.77 -6.00
C THR A 75 0.17 -6.18 -5.38
N HIS A 76 -0.66 -5.22 -4.94
CA HIS A 76 -2.00 -5.53 -4.44
C HIS A 76 -2.94 -5.89 -5.60
N ASN A 77 -3.72 -6.95 -5.44
CA ASN A 77 -4.74 -7.33 -6.42
C ASN A 77 -6.00 -6.50 -6.18
N GLY A 78 -6.28 -5.56 -7.09
CA GLY A 78 -7.45 -4.69 -6.97
C GLY A 78 -8.78 -5.46 -7.02
N ASN A 79 -9.76 -5.02 -6.21
CA ASN A 79 -11.14 -5.52 -6.26
C ASN A 79 -12.08 -4.49 -6.90
N LEU A 80 -12.50 -4.75 -8.13
CA LEU A 80 -13.32 -3.84 -8.94
C LEU A 80 -14.70 -3.50 -8.33
N TRP A 81 -15.24 -4.31 -7.42
CA TRP A 81 -16.62 -4.16 -6.95
C TRP A 81 -16.76 -3.43 -5.62
N LEU A 82 -15.81 -3.61 -4.70
CA LEU A 82 -15.82 -3.07 -3.34
C LEU A 82 -14.46 -2.49 -2.93
N GLY A 83 -13.75 -1.88 -3.87
CA GLY A 83 -12.44 -1.30 -3.58
C GLY A 83 -12.46 -0.34 -2.39
N SER A 84 -11.55 -0.53 -1.43
CA SER A 84 -11.24 0.44 -0.38
C SER A 84 -10.52 1.59 -1.05
N GLY A 85 -11.27 2.62 -1.45
CA GLY A 85 -10.76 3.76 -2.21
C GLY A 85 -9.75 4.65 -1.46
N PHE A 86 -9.21 4.19 -0.32
CA PHE A 86 -8.11 4.77 0.44
C PHE A 86 -7.57 3.72 1.43
N PRO A 87 -6.25 3.61 1.64
CA PRO A 87 -5.17 4.26 0.88
C PRO A 87 -5.13 3.83 -0.61
N PHE A 88 -4.47 4.62 -1.46
CA PHE A 88 -4.42 4.42 -2.93
C PHE A 88 -3.50 3.27 -3.37
N VAL A 89 -3.63 2.10 -2.75
CA VAL A 89 -2.75 0.95 -3.01
C VAL A 89 -3.41 -0.18 -3.78
N GLU A 90 -4.70 -0.06 -4.09
CA GLU A 90 -5.39 -1.09 -4.87
C GLU A 90 -4.90 -1.17 -6.32
N GLY A 91 -4.40 -2.34 -6.72
CA GLY A 91 -3.88 -2.54 -8.07
C GLY A 91 -2.54 -1.87 -8.33
N THR A 92 -1.88 -1.34 -7.30
CA THR A 92 -0.57 -0.69 -7.43
C THR A 92 0.53 -1.55 -6.78
N GLN A 93 1.76 -1.30 -7.21
CA GLN A 93 2.93 -1.98 -6.67
C GLN A 93 3.28 -1.36 -5.32
N LEU A 94 3.27 -2.18 -4.27
CA LEU A 94 3.62 -1.80 -2.91
C LEU A 94 5.14 -1.70 -2.75
N LEU A 95 5.87 -2.71 -3.22
CA LEU A 95 7.31 -2.81 -3.06
C LEU A 95 7.91 -3.49 -4.30
N SER A 96 9.07 -3.04 -4.77
CA SER A 96 9.91 -3.81 -5.67
C SER A 96 11.38 -3.60 -5.34
N VAL A 97 12.06 -4.68 -4.99
CA VAL A 97 13.47 -4.66 -4.59
C VAL A 97 14.30 -5.49 -5.56
N THR A 98 15.54 -5.08 -5.78
CA THR A 98 16.55 -5.90 -6.45
C THR A 98 17.80 -5.96 -5.60
N SER A 99 18.27 -7.17 -5.31
CA SER A 99 19.41 -7.40 -4.43
C SER A 99 20.32 -8.49 -4.99
N TYR A 100 21.62 -8.38 -4.71
CA TYR A 100 22.62 -9.39 -5.05
C TYR A 100 22.84 -10.35 -3.88
N GLU A 101 22.25 -11.53 -3.95
CA GLU A 101 22.30 -12.52 -2.88
C GLU A 101 23.39 -13.58 -3.11
N SER A 102 24.43 -13.54 -2.28
CA SER A 102 25.52 -14.52 -2.34
C SER A 102 25.10 -15.93 -1.90
N GLU A 103 24.08 -16.02 -1.05
CA GLU A 103 23.54 -17.28 -0.51
C GLU A 103 22.21 -17.69 -1.13
N GLY A 104 21.71 -16.94 -2.12
CA GLY A 104 20.40 -17.21 -2.75
C GLY A 104 19.22 -17.01 -1.81
N ILE A 105 19.35 -16.14 -0.81
CA ILE A 105 18.31 -15.82 0.16
C ILE A 105 18.10 -14.31 0.17
N LEU A 106 16.90 -13.86 -0.20
CA LEU A 106 16.46 -12.47 -0.07
C LEU A 106 15.50 -12.37 1.12
N THR A 107 15.77 -11.43 2.04
CA THR A 107 14.92 -11.19 3.21
C THR A 107 14.42 -9.75 3.23
N ILE A 108 13.14 -9.58 3.48
CA ILE A 108 12.48 -8.30 3.79
C ILE A 108 12.04 -8.42 5.26
N PRO A 109 12.84 -7.90 6.22
CA PRO A 109 12.58 -8.09 7.65
C PRO A 109 11.21 -7.60 8.11
N ALA A 110 10.73 -6.47 7.57
CA ALA A 110 9.44 -5.91 7.91
C ALA A 110 8.78 -5.27 6.70
N LEU A 111 7.50 -5.58 6.45
CA LEU A 111 6.70 -4.91 5.43
C LEU A 111 5.28 -4.67 5.92
N LEU A 112 4.84 -3.41 5.92
CA LEU A 112 3.43 -3.08 6.13
C LEU A 112 2.60 -3.51 4.92
N PHE A 113 1.50 -4.24 5.18
CA PHE A 113 0.45 -4.48 4.19
C PHE A 113 -0.71 -3.52 4.47
N PRO A 114 -0.82 -2.39 3.74
CA PRO A 114 -1.78 -1.33 4.05
C PRO A 114 -3.24 -1.69 3.77
N LEU A 115 -3.50 -2.72 2.96
CA LEU A 115 -4.85 -3.17 2.62
C LEU A 115 -5.01 -4.67 2.80
N ARG A 116 -6.24 -5.08 3.07
CA ARG A 116 -6.63 -6.48 3.04
C ARG A 116 -6.70 -7.02 1.61
N GLY A 117 -6.68 -8.35 1.51
CA GLY A 117 -6.88 -9.08 0.28
C GLY A 117 -5.61 -9.76 -0.21
N ASP A 118 -5.56 -9.99 -1.52
CA ASP A 118 -4.52 -10.78 -2.13
C ASP A 118 -3.46 -9.85 -2.70
N TYR A 119 -2.21 -10.17 -2.45
CA TYR A 119 -1.05 -9.54 -3.06
C TYR A 119 -0.35 -10.57 -3.94
N THR A 120 0.09 -10.14 -5.11
CA THR A 120 0.92 -10.93 -6.00
C THR A 120 2.38 -10.60 -5.72
N LEU A 121 3.19 -11.62 -5.45
CA LEU A 121 4.65 -11.53 -5.32
C LEU A 121 5.29 -12.16 -6.56
N ASP A 122 5.86 -11.34 -7.42
CA ASP A 122 6.65 -11.77 -8.57
C ASP A 122 8.13 -11.82 -8.20
N VAL A 123 8.73 -13.00 -8.28
CA VAL A 123 10.15 -13.23 -8.00
C VAL A 123 10.86 -13.57 -9.30
N LYS A 124 11.89 -12.80 -9.66
CA LYS A 124 12.81 -13.07 -10.75
C LYS A 124 14.20 -13.33 -10.18
N VAL A 125 14.84 -14.41 -10.64
CA VAL A 125 16.18 -14.81 -10.23
C VAL A 125 17.06 -14.88 -11.46
N VAL A 126 18.24 -14.27 -11.39
CA VAL A 126 19.30 -14.37 -12.41
C VAL A 126 20.58 -14.83 -11.72
N ASP A 127 21.14 -15.96 -12.15
CA ASP A 127 22.40 -16.47 -11.58
C ASP A 127 23.65 -15.80 -12.18
N SER A 128 24.82 -16.19 -11.67
CA SER A 128 26.12 -15.71 -12.16
C SER A 128 26.44 -16.12 -13.61
N ALA A 129 25.79 -17.15 -14.15
CA ALA A 129 25.90 -17.58 -15.54
C ALA A 129 24.92 -16.85 -16.48
N GLY A 130 24.02 -16.03 -15.93
CA GLY A 130 22.99 -15.31 -16.67
C GLY A 130 21.73 -16.14 -16.96
N ALA A 131 21.58 -17.32 -16.35
CA ALA A 131 20.36 -18.11 -16.43
C ALA A 131 19.27 -17.47 -15.55
N GLU A 132 18.08 -17.33 -16.13
CA GLU A 132 16.95 -16.61 -15.51
C GLU A 132 15.76 -17.53 -15.27
N GLN A 133 15.08 -17.33 -14.14
CA GLN A 133 13.79 -17.94 -13.84
C GLN A 133 12.89 -16.96 -13.07
N THR A 134 11.59 -16.98 -13.39
CA THR A 134 10.56 -16.20 -12.70
C THR A 134 9.54 -17.12 -12.04
N LYS A 135 9.07 -16.77 -10.84
CA LYS A 135 7.99 -17.46 -10.14
C LYS A 135 7.09 -16.44 -9.44
N GLN A 136 5.78 -16.69 -9.51
CA GLN A 136 4.76 -15.87 -8.86
C GLN A 136 4.19 -16.59 -7.64
N PHE A 137 3.93 -15.84 -6.57
CA PHE A 137 3.25 -16.30 -5.36
C PHE A 137 2.06 -15.39 -5.06
N THR A 138 1.13 -15.89 -4.25
CA THR A 138 0.02 -15.10 -3.71
C THR A 138 0.17 -15.02 -2.20
N ILE A 139 0.13 -13.80 -1.68
CA ILE A 139 0.17 -13.48 -0.27
C ILE A 139 -1.24 -13.00 0.13
N HIS A 140 -1.80 -13.59 1.19
CA HIS A 140 -3.12 -13.21 1.69
C HIS A 140 -2.98 -12.36 2.96
N ALA A 141 -3.31 -11.07 2.88
CA ALA A 141 -3.36 -10.16 4.01
C ALA A 141 -4.79 -10.07 4.56
N LYS A 142 -5.01 -10.54 5.78
CA LYS A 142 -6.34 -10.50 6.42
C LYS A 142 -6.55 -9.20 7.20
N GLU A 143 -7.78 -8.71 7.25
CA GLU A 143 -8.15 -7.63 8.17
C GLU A 143 -8.57 -8.21 9.52
N PRO A 144 -8.19 -7.59 10.65
CA PRO A 144 -8.80 -7.90 11.93
C PRO A 144 -10.26 -7.40 11.92
N PHE A 145 -11.21 -8.32 11.71
CA PHE A 145 -12.67 -8.08 11.62
C PHE A 145 -13.24 -7.07 12.64
N TRP A 146 -12.66 -7.00 13.85
CA TRP A 146 -13.17 -6.14 14.92
C TRP A 146 -12.90 -4.64 14.74
N GLN A 147 -11.93 -4.23 13.92
CA GLN A 147 -11.44 -2.85 13.95
C GLN A 147 -12.20 -1.90 13.02
N THR A 148 -12.42 -2.26 11.76
CA THR A 148 -13.02 -1.37 10.75
C THR A 148 -14.43 -1.76 10.36
N GLU A 149 -14.72 -3.04 10.19
CA GLU A 149 -16.06 -3.49 9.82
C GLU A 149 -17.10 -3.15 10.91
N ILE A 150 -16.75 -3.36 12.20
CA ILE A 150 -17.69 -3.07 13.29
C ILE A 150 -17.92 -1.57 13.45
N LYS A 151 -16.88 -0.72 13.37
CA LYS A 151 -17.07 0.74 13.45
C LYS A 151 -18.00 1.23 12.32
N GLY A 152 -17.77 0.75 11.10
CA GLY A 152 -18.64 1.04 9.95
C GLY A 152 -20.07 0.55 10.16
N ILE A 153 -20.26 -0.70 10.59
CA ILE A 153 -21.57 -1.28 10.88
C ILE A 153 -22.28 -0.52 12.00
N MET A 154 -21.59 -0.19 13.10
CA MET A 154 -22.14 0.58 14.22
C MET A 154 -22.57 1.99 13.79
N LEU A 155 -21.78 2.66 12.93
CA LEU A 155 -22.17 3.93 12.34
C LEU A 155 -23.46 3.79 11.52
N LEU A 156 -23.55 2.76 10.65
CA LEU A 156 -24.74 2.51 9.84
C LEU A 156 -25.96 2.18 10.70
N VAL A 157 -25.81 1.34 11.73
CA VAL A 157 -26.87 1.04 12.71
C VAL A 157 -27.30 2.30 13.45
N GLY A 158 -26.36 3.14 13.88
CA GLY A 158 -26.62 4.43 14.51
C GLY A 158 -27.42 5.36 13.59
N LEU A 159 -27.07 5.44 12.31
CA LEU A 159 -27.80 6.22 11.31
C LEU A 159 -29.22 5.69 11.06
N VAL A 160 -29.42 4.38 11.03
CA VAL A 160 -30.76 3.76 10.93
C VAL A 160 -31.60 4.12 12.17
N ILE A 161 -31.04 3.99 13.38
CA ILE A 161 -31.74 4.34 14.63
C ILE A 161 -32.10 5.82 14.62
N PHE A 162 -31.15 6.69 14.27
CA PHE A 162 -31.37 8.13 14.19
C PHE A 162 -32.47 8.47 13.19
N GLY A 163 -32.42 7.90 11.98
CA GLY A 163 -33.47 8.03 10.97
C GLY A 163 -34.84 7.59 11.50
N ALA A 164 -34.91 6.47 12.23
CA ALA A 164 -36.15 5.98 12.82
C ALA A 164 -36.72 6.94 13.87
N VAL A 165 -35.88 7.53 14.72
CA VAL A 165 -36.28 8.56 15.69
C VAL A 165 -36.85 9.79 14.97
N VAL A 166 -36.17 10.29 13.94
CA VAL A 166 -36.64 11.42 13.12
C VAL A 166 -37.99 11.07 12.46
N GLY A 167 -38.14 9.87 11.89
CA GLY A 167 -39.38 9.41 11.27
C GLY A 167 -40.54 9.31 12.27
N LEU A 168 -40.27 8.88 13.49
CA LEU A 168 -41.26 8.86 14.59
C LEU A 168 -41.71 10.27 14.97
N ILE A 169 -40.79 11.22 15.13
CA ILE A 169 -41.08 12.59 15.57
C ILE A 169 -41.79 13.40 14.48
N PHE A 170 -41.30 13.33 13.24
CA PHE A 170 -41.72 14.21 12.14
C PHE A 170 -42.60 13.54 11.07
N GLY A 171 -42.84 12.22 11.15
CA GLY A 171 -43.57 11.47 10.13
C GLY A 171 -44.95 12.00 9.73
N LYS A 172 -45.70 12.63 10.65
CA LYS A 172 -47.01 13.26 10.31
C LYS A 172 -46.85 14.47 9.40
N ASP A 173 -45.80 15.26 9.62
CA ASP A 173 -45.56 16.46 8.83
C ASP A 173 -44.90 16.09 7.51
N LEU A 174 -43.97 15.12 7.49
CA LEU A 174 -43.32 14.63 6.27
C LEU A 174 -44.30 14.09 5.21
N LEU A 175 -45.49 13.64 5.60
CA LEU A 175 -46.53 13.19 4.67
C LEU A 175 -47.30 14.34 3.98
N LYS A 176 -47.12 15.59 4.42
CA LYS A 176 -47.70 16.77 3.77
C LYS A 176 -46.82 17.21 2.61
N LYS A 177 -47.39 17.43 1.41
CA LYS A 177 -46.65 17.82 0.18
C LYS A 177 -45.62 18.96 0.38
N LYS A 178 -45.96 19.98 1.18
CA LYS A 178 -45.05 21.11 1.47
C LYS A 178 -43.84 20.71 2.32
N ALA A 179 -44.03 19.83 3.30
CA ALA A 179 -42.95 19.34 4.14
C ALA A 179 -42.08 18.30 3.42
N GLN A 180 -42.66 17.52 2.50
CA GLN A 180 -41.90 16.62 1.64
C GLN A 180 -40.92 17.41 0.76
N ALA A 181 -41.35 18.50 0.14
CA ALA A 181 -40.47 19.36 -0.65
C ALA A 181 -39.34 19.99 0.20
N ALA A 182 -39.67 20.50 1.39
CA ALA A 182 -38.67 21.06 2.30
C ALA A 182 -37.66 20.01 2.79
N PHE A 183 -38.12 18.79 3.09
CA PHE A 183 -37.26 17.69 3.50
C PHE A 183 -36.36 17.20 2.36
N SER A 184 -36.90 17.05 1.14
CA SER A 184 -36.09 16.73 -0.04
C SER A 184 -35.04 17.79 -0.32
N LEU A 185 -35.37 19.08 -0.14
CA LEU A 185 -34.42 20.18 -0.30
C LEU A 185 -33.34 20.14 0.79
N PHE A 186 -33.71 19.79 2.03
CA PHE A 186 -32.77 19.64 3.14
C PHE A 186 -31.81 18.47 2.93
N ILE A 187 -32.31 17.30 2.51
CA ILE A 187 -31.48 16.14 2.18
C ILE A 187 -30.57 16.44 0.99
N PHE A 188 -31.11 17.06 -0.07
CA PHE A 188 -30.32 17.50 -1.21
C PHE A 188 -29.24 18.50 -0.78
N GLY A 189 -29.58 19.43 0.12
CA GLY A 189 -28.65 20.37 0.75
C GLY A 189 -27.56 19.65 1.51
N ILE A 190 -27.89 18.69 2.38
CA ILE A 190 -26.89 17.87 3.10
C ILE A 190 -26.00 17.12 2.12
N VAL A 191 -26.55 16.48 1.09
CA VAL A 191 -25.78 15.73 0.10
C VAL A 191 -24.83 16.65 -0.68
N LEU A 192 -25.32 17.82 -1.08
CA LEU A 192 -24.50 18.82 -1.79
C LEU A 192 -23.41 19.38 -0.84
N VAL A 193 -23.75 19.66 0.42
CA VAL A 193 -22.81 20.09 1.45
C VAL A 193 -21.79 18.97 1.74
N SER A 194 -22.20 17.71 1.85
CA SER A 194 -21.27 16.60 2.14
C SER A 194 -20.35 16.28 0.97
N LEU A 195 -20.83 16.44 -0.28
CA LEU A 195 -20.04 16.20 -1.48
C LEU A 195 -19.10 17.36 -1.84
N PHE A 196 -19.50 18.62 -1.55
CA PHE A 196 -18.78 19.81 -2.01
C PHE A 196 -18.28 20.74 -0.88
N LEU A 197 -18.91 20.72 0.29
CA LEU A 197 -18.60 21.59 1.46
C LEU A 197 -18.07 20.83 2.68
N VAL A 198 -17.77 19.53 2.57
CA VAL A 198 -16.74 18.92 3.42
C VAL A 198 -15.45 18.90 2.61
N PRO A 199 -14.85 20.07 2.31
CA PRO A 199 -13.55 20.07 1.73
C PRO A 199 -12.57 19.88 2.90
N PHE A 200 -11.48 19.16 2.64
CA PHE A 200 -10.29 19.27 3.48
C PHE A 200 -10.47 18.90 4.96
N VAL A 201 -10.93 17.69 5.27
CA VAL A 201 -10.18 16.98 6.31
C VAL A 201 -8.84 16.70 5.64
N HIS A 202 -7.91 17.65 5.74
CA HIS A 202 -6.52 17.37 5.42
C HIS A 202 -6.17 16.13 6.23
N ALA A 203 -5.55 15.16 5.59
CA ALA A 203 -5.13 13.96 6.30
C ALA A 203 -4.28 14.31 7.53
N HIS A 204 -3.62 15.49 7.54
CA HIS A 204 -2.77 15.94 8.64
C HIS A 204 -2.88 17.47 8.86
N GLU A 205 -2.96 17.91 10.11
CA GLU A 205 -2.82 19.32 10.51
C GLU A 205 -1.34 19.77 10.51
N GLY A 206 -0.38 18.85 10.34
CA GLY A 206 1.07 19.11 10.34
C GLY A 206 1.76 19.12 8.96
N ALA A 207 1.13 18.56 7.92
CA ALA A 207 1.73 18.49 6.57
C ALA A 207 1.86 19.88 5.87
N ALA A 208 1.27 20.93 6.44
CA ALA A 208 1.34 22.28 5.87
C ALA A 208 2.70 22.97 6.08
N ASP A 209 3.50 22.52 7.05
CA ASP A 209 4.75 23.19 7.44
C ASP A 209 6.02 22.48 6.94
N MET A 210 5.90 21.22 6.47
CA MET A 210 6.99 20.52 5.79
C MET A 210 6.99 20.92 4.31
N PRO A 211 8.08 21.50 3.78
CA PRO A 211 8.16 21.74 2.35
C PRO A 211 8.11 20.38 1.65
N VAL A 212 7.01 20.11 0.94
CA VAL A 212 6.95 19.05 -0.07
C VAL A 212 8.02 19.42 -1.11
N GLY A 213 9.21 18.88 -0.91
CA GLY A 213 10.42 19.26 -1.58
C GLY A 213 10.93 18.11 -2.41
N ALA A 214 11.72 18.46 -3.42
CA ALA A 214 12.54 17.50 -4.12
C ALA A 214 13.39 16.68 -3.14
N VAL A 215 13.31 15.36 -3.23
CA VAL A 215 14.20 14.46 -2.50
C VAL A 215 15.46 14.30 -3.35
N ASP A 216 16.45 15.15 -3.08
CA ASP A 216 17.79 15.08 -3.64
C ASP A 216 18.80 15.54 -2.58
N TYR A 217 19.47 14.56 -1.98
CA TYR A 217 20.46 14.74 -0.93
C TYR A 217 21.79 14.19 -1.43
N ASP A 218 22.79 15.06 -1.53
CA ASP A 218 24.15 14.67 -1.93
C ASP A 218 25.15 15.12 -0.85
N ASP A 219 25.80 14.14 -0.21
CA ASP A 219 26.93 14.36 0.68
C ASP A 219 28.21 13.70 0.14
N SER A 220 29.33 13.82 0.86
CA SER A 220 30.62 13.29 0.39
C SER A 220 30.65 11.76 0.18
N GLN A 221 29.76 11.02 0.84
CA GLN A 221 29.73 9.56 0.87
C GLN A 221 28.41 8.97 0.37
N VAL A 222 27.28 9.67 0.47
CA VAL A 222 25.97 9.15 0.08
C VAL A 222 25.24 10.17 -0.78
N SER A 223 24.76 9.71 -1.94
CA SER A 223 23.78 10.41 -2.75
C SER A 223 22.45 9.65 -2.62
N PHE A 224 21.39 10.34 -2.18
CA PHE A 224 20.05 9.80 -1.98
C PHE A 224 19.01 10.66 -2.71
N TYR A 225 18.26 10.08 -3.63
CA TYR A 225 17.23 10.80 -4.38
C TYR A 225 16.08 9.88 -4.80
N THR A 226 14.94 10.47 -5.19
CA THR A 226 13.76 9.71 -5.66
C THR A 226 13.38 10.02 -7.10
N ASN A 227 12.63 9.11 -7.72
CA ASN A 227 11.92 9.33 -8.98
C ASN A 227 10.47 8.81 -8.85
N PRO A 228 9.44 9.67 -8.95
CA PRO A 228 9.53 11.11 -9.15
C PRO A 228 10.29 11.82 -8.00
N GLU A 229 10.86 12.98 -8.32
CA GLU A 229 11.65 13.80 -7.37
C GLU A 229 10.80 14.23 -6.15
N VAL A 230 9.50 14.41 -6.36
CA VAL A 230 8.50 14.56 -5.29
C VAL A 230 7.63 13.30 -5.30
N PRO A 231 7.73 12.44 -4.28
CA PRO A 231 6.90 11.25 -4.18
C PRO A 231 5.41 11.58 -4.15
N ASP A 232 4.59 10.65 -4.63
CA ASP A 232 3.15 10.83 -4.70
C ASP A 232 2.40 9.59 -4.18
N ILE A 233 1.30 9.80 -3.46
CA ILE A 233 0.56 8.71 -2.82
C ILE A 233 -0.03 7.79 -3.87
N GLY A 234 0.21 6.48 -3.69
CA GLY A 234 -0.29 5.45 -4.59
C GLY A 234 0.45 5.35 -5.92
N ILE A 235 1.46 6.20 -6.15
CA ILE A 235 2.37 6.10 -7.30
C ILE A 235 3.67 5.47 -6.81
N PRO A 236 4.12 4.34 -7.41
CA PRO A 236 5.40 3.76 -7.04
C PRO A 236 6.53 4.77 -7.20
N THR A 237 7.28 4.99 -6.12
CA THR A 237 8.43 5.89 -6.08
C THR A 237 9.69 5.05 -6.07
N THR A 238 10.61 5.31 -7.00
CA THR A 238 11.94 4.69 -7.01
C THR A 238 12.87 5.49 -6.11
N PHE A 239 13.54 4.80 -5.18
CA PHE A 239 14.56 5.33 -4.30
C PHE A 239 15.93 4.89 -4.80
N TYR A 240 16.84 5.84 -4.93
CA TYR A 240 18.22 5.62 -5.37
C TYR A 240 19.16 6.00 -4.23
N ILE A 241 20.08 5.10 -3.91
CA ILE A 241 21.13 5.30 -2.91
C ILE A 241 22.45 4.92 -3.57
N ASP A 242 23.34 5.89 -3.77
CA ASP A 242 24.71 5.64 -4.25
C ASP A 242 25.71 5.97 -3.14
N VAL A 243 26.61 5.03 -2.86
CA VAL A 243 27.53 5.10 -1.73
C VAL A 243 28.98 5.09 -2.21
N LYS A 244 29.78 6.01 -1.67
CA LYS A 244 31.19 6.26 -1.96
C LYS A 244 32.01 6.20 -0.67
N ASP A 245 33.25 5.76 -0.78
CA ASP A 245 34.23 5.84 0.31
C ASP A 245 34.75 7.29 0.50
N GLU A 246 35.63 7.49 1.48
CA GLU A 246 36.20 8.81 1.79
C GLU A 246 36.99 9.44 0.63
N ASN A 247 37.38 8.65 -0.37
CA ASN A 247 38.08 9.12 -1.56
C ASN A 247 37.13 9.38 -2.75
N GLY A 248 35.82 9.26 -2.55
CA GLY A 248 34.80 9.42 -3.58
C GLY A 248 34.69 8.23 -4.54
N ILE A 249 35.27 7.07 -4.20
CA ILE A 249 35.18 5.85 -5.02
C ILE A 249 33.97 5.04 -4.57
N PRO A 250 33.13 4.50 -5.49
CA PRO A 250 32.02 3.65 -5.10
C PRO A 250 32.44 2.49 -4.21
N VAL A 251 31.68 2.24 -3.15
CA VAL A 251 31.95 1.10 -2.25
C VAL A 251 31.59 -0.21 -2.94
N ASN A 252 32.41 -1.24 -2.77
CA ASN A 252 32.15 -2.56 -3.35
C ASN A 252 31.56 -3.49 -2.29
N ASN A 253 30.69 -4.43 -2.71
CA ASN A 253 30.12 -5.48 -1.86
C ASN A 253 29.64 -4.92 -0.50
N ALA A 254 28.61 -4.08 -0.53
CA ALA A 254 28.05 -3.46 0.65
C ALA A 254 26.64 -4.00 0.93
N ALA A 255 26.27 -4.04 2.20
CA ALA A 255 24.92 -4.31 2.64
C ALA A 255 24.27 -2.99 3.08
N ALA A 256 23.10 -2.68 2.54
CA ALA A 256 22.28 -1.56 2.96
C ALA A 256 21.11 -2.09 3.79
N HIS A 257 21.05 -1.69 5.06
CA HIS A 257 19.88 -1.79 5.91
C HIS A 257 19.09 -0.49 5.77
N ILE A 258 17.88 -0.58 5.21
CA ILE A 258 17.05 0.58 4.88
C ILE A 258 15.74 0.44 5.63
N THR A 259 15.46 1.37 6.53
CA THR A 259 14.18 1.44 7.23
C THR A 259 13.41 2.67 6.78
N ILE A 260 12.09 2.54 6.69
CA ILE A 260 11.18 3.66 6.48
C ILE A 260 10.22 3.68 7.67
N GLU A 261 10.18 4.82 8.34
CA GLU A 261 9.34 5.09 9.51
C GLU A 261 8.37 6.22 9.18
N ASN A 262 7.15 6.13 9.69
CA ASN A 262 6.23 7.26 9.70
C ASN A 262 6.69 8.30 10.74
N ASP A 263 6.93 9.54 10.34
CA ASP A 263 7.50 10.59 11.21
C ASP A 263 6.54 11.02 12.34
N GLU A 264 5.22 10.96 12.11
CA GLU A 264 4.24 11.42 13.10
C GLU A 264 4.09 10.44 14.28
N ASP A 265 4.08 9.14 14.00
CA ASP A 265 3.79 8.10 14.99
C ASP A 265 5.00 7.23 15.35
N HIS A 266 6.16 7.48 14.74
CA HIS A 266 7.38 6.71 14.93
C HIS A 266 7.21 5.19 14.68
N PHE A 267 6.37 4.86 13.70
CA PHE A 267 6.04 3.49 13.36
C PHE A 267 6.76 3.05 12.09
N GLU A 268 7.52 1.96 12.18
CA GLU A 268 8.21 1.37 11.02
C GLU A 268 7.18 0.79 10.03
N VAL A 269 7.29 1.17 8.76
CA VAL A 269 6.43 0.67 7.67
C VAL A 269 7.19 -0.27 6.73
N LEU A 270 8.52 -0.19 6.71
CA LEU A 270 9.39 -0.99 5.86
C LEU A 270 10.77 -1.17 6.52
N ASP A 271 11.29 -2.38 6.48
CA ASP A 271 12.69 -2.72 6.73
C ASP A 271 13.19 -3.62 5.57
N LEU A 272 14.30 -3.23 4.95
CA LEU A 272 14.97 -3.93 3.87
C LEU A 272 16.44 -4.18 4.19
N ILE A 273 16.94 -5.34 3.78
CA ILE A 273 18.37 -5.60 3.65
C ILE A 273 18.67 -5.85 2.17
N LEU A 274 19.41 -4.95 1.55
CA LEU A 274 19.82 -5.06 0.14
C LEU A 274 21.33 -5.19 0.04
N TYR A 275 21.79 -6.01 -0.89
CA TYR A 275 23.21 -6.21 -1.17
C TYR A 275 23.54 -5.69 -2.56
N SER A 276 24.64 -4.94 -2.66
CA SER A 276 25.11 -4.37 -3.93
C SER A 276 26.60 -4.58 -4.12
N LYS A 277 26.98 -4.92 -5.36
CA LYS A 277 28.39 -5.08 -5.74
C LYS A 277 29.12 -3.76 -5.93
N ASN A 278 28.40 -2.69 -6.27
CA ASN A 278 28.96 -1.41 -6.71
C ASN A 278 28.48 -0.22 -5.86
N GLY A 279 27.90 -0.49 -4.69
CA GLY A 279 27.48 0.56 -3.75
C GLY A 279 26.26 1.34 -4.22
N SER A 280 25.57 0.87 -5.25
CA SER A 280 24.32 1.45 -5.74
C SER A 280 23.16 0.54 -5.36
N PHE A 281 22.18 1.10 -4.66
CA PHE A 281 20.98 0.40 -4.21
C PHE A 281 19.76 1.10 -4.80
N VAL A 282 18.84 0.30 -5.34
CA VAL A 282 17.62 0.80 -5.95
C VAL A 282 16.45 -0.06 -5.51
N PHE A 283 15.40 0.58 -5.02
CA PHE A 283 14.14 -0.07 -4.72
C PHE A 283 12.97 0.85 -5.06
N ASN A 284 11.80 0.27 -5.26
CA ASN A 284 10.55 1.00 -5.43
C ASN A 284 9.67 0.76 -4.22
N TYR A 285 9.06 1.82 -3.70
CA TYR A 285 8.08 1.72 -2.63
C TYR A 285 6.88 2.62 -2.94
N GLY A 286 5.67 2.08 -2.75
CA GLY A 286 4.42 2.79 -2.92
C GLY A 286 4.00 3.43 -1.60
N ILE A 287 4.34 4.71 -1.42
CA ILE A 287 3.87 5.49 -0.26
C ILE A 287 2.34 5.53 -0.31
N PHE A 288 1.70 5.18 0.80
CA PHE A 288 0.26 4.94 0.85
C PHE A 288 -0.50 5.91 1.75
N ASP A 289 0.20 6.70 2.57
CA ASP A 289 -0.38 7.78 3.35
C ASP A 289 0.27 9.13 3.01
N GLY A 290 -0.28 10.22 3.55
CA GLY A 290 0.21 11.58 3.31
C GLY A 290 1.07 12.14 4.43
N ALA A 291 1.46 11.31 5.39
CA ALA A 291 2.33 11.73 6.47
C ALA A 291 3.79 11.78 5.96
N PRO A 292 4.63 12.66 6.52
CA PRO A 292 6.06 12.58 6.31
C PRO A 292 6.64 11.26 6.82
N HIS A 293 7.69 10.80 6.16
CA HIS A 293 8.42 9.59 6.54
C HIS A 293 9.90 9.92 6.76
N ILE A 294 10.55 9.14 7.60
CA ILE A 294 12.00 9.14 7.76
C ILE A 294 12.56 7.87 7.13
N VAL A 295 13.39 8.03 6.10
CA VAL A 295 14.17 6.95 5.49
C VAL A 295 15.54 6.91 6.14
N THR A 296 15.81 5.88 6.93
CA THR A 296 17.13 5.65 7.51
C THR A 296 17.89 4.62 6.69
N VAL A 297 19.08 4.99 6.26
CA VAL A 297 19.98 4.17 5.45
C VAL A 297 21.23 3.92 6.27
N ARG A 298 21.49 2.65 6.57
CA ARG A 298 22.72 2.18 7.20
C ARG A 298 23.44 1.25 6.23
N ILE A 299 24.68 1.59 5.90
CA ILE A 299 25.54 0.82 5.00
C ILE A 299 26.64 0.16 5.81
N ASP A 300 26.60 -1.17 5.86
CA ASP A 300 27.60 -1.99 6.54
C ASP A 300 28.59 -2.59 5.53
N PRO A 301 29.90 -2.58 5.84
CA PRO A 301 30.86 -3.32 5.05
C PRO A 301 30.64 -4.83 5.22
N THR A 302 30.76 -5.57 4.12
CA THR A 302 30.85 -7.03 4.19
C THR A 302 32.27 -7.46 4.54
N GLU A 303 32.48 -8.75 4.79
CA GLU A 303 33.84 -9.30 4.96
C GLU A 303 34.77 -8.96 3.79
N ALA A 304 34.21 -8.82 2.57
CA ALA A 304 34.97 -8.48 1.37
C ALA A 304 35.33 -6.99 1.26
N SER A 305 34.68 -6.10 2.02
CA SER A 305 34.83 -4.64 1.92
C SER A 305 35.16 -3.94 3.24
N SER A 306 35.42 -4.69 4.31
CA SER A 306 35.72 -4.19 5.66
C SER A 306 36.94 -3.28 5.76
N THR A 307 37.81 -3.26 4.76
CA THR A 307 38.97 -2.36 4.70
C THR A 307 38.76 -1.14 3.81
N GLN A 308 37.68 -1.10 3.02
CA GLN A 308 37.40 0.00 2.09
C GLN A 308 36.71 1.16 2.81
N PHE A 309 35.74 0.87 3.68
CA PHE A 309 34.95 1.89 4.37
C PHE A 309 34.48 1.39 5.75
N ALA A 310 34.20 2.33 6.65
CA ALA A 310 33.51 2.06 7.91
C ALA A 310 31.99 2.18 7.73
N GLU A 311 31.20 1.76 8.72
CA GLU A 311 29.73 1.92 8.70
C GLU A 311 29.31 3.36 8.38
N ILE A 312 28.35 3.52 7.46
CA ILE A 312 27.78 4.82 7.08
C ILE A 312 26.29 4.81 7.43
N ALA A 313 25.83 5.71 8.30
CA ALA A 313 24.41 5.85 8.64
C ALA A 313 23.91 7.26 8.33
N ARG A 314 22.73 7.36 7.72
CA ARG A 314 22.05 8.61 7.34
C ARG A 314 20.54 8.47 7.50
N SER A 315 19.86 9.58 7.75
CA SER A 315 18.40 9.65 7.78
C SER A 315 17.93 10.81 6.92
N TYR A 316 16.88 10.58 6.14
CA TYR A 316 16.33 11.52 5.18
C TYR A 316 14.83 11.66 5.38
N GLU A 317 14.33 12.89 5.41
CA GLU A 317 12.90 13.15 5.46
C GLU A 317 12.31 13.05 4.04
N VAL A 318 11.21 12.34 3.90
CA VAL A 318 10.52 12.13 2.63
C VAL A 318 9.03 12.37 2.84
N ALA A 319 8.49 13.38 2.17
CA ALA A 319 7.07 13.70 2.21
C ALA A 319 6.44 13.44 0.83
N ALA A 320 5.33 12.71 0.82
CA ALA A 320 4.54 12.49 -0.39
C ALA A 320 3.46 13.57 -0.55
N THR A 321 3.07 13.83 -1.80
CA THR A 321 1.93 14.72 -2.07
C THR A 321 0.63 14.09 -1.57
N ALA A 322 0.02 14.70 -0.56
CA ALA A 322 -1.22 14.20 0.01
C ALA A 322 -2.42 14.40 -0.93
N HIS A 323 -3.12 13.32 -1.26
CA HIS A 323 -4.36 13.34 -2.03
C HIS A 323 -5.59 13.20 -1.15
N ASN A 324 -6.63 13.95 -1.50
CA ASN A 324 -7.95 13.71 -0.97
C ASN A 324 -8.49 12.35 -1.46
N PRO A 325 -9.31 11.64 -0.66
CA PRO A 325 -9.98 10.43 -1.14
C PRO A 325 -10.73 10.69 -2.45
N PRO A 326 -10.73 9.75 -3.42
CA PRO A 326 -11.38 9.92 -4.71
C PRO A 326 -12.83 10.35 -4.57
N PHE A 327 -13.30 11.25 -5.44
CA PHE A 327 -14.70 11.67 -5.45
C PHE A 327 -15.68 10.48 -5.48
N LEU A 328 -15.35 9.45 -6.27
CA LEU A 328 -16.20 8.26 -6.38
C LEU A 328 -16.29 7.48 -5.06
N ALA A 329 -15.22 7.40 -4.28
CA ALA A 329 -15.22 6.78 -2.96
C ALA A 329 -16.10 7.59 -1.98
N LYS A 330 -15.92 8.92 -1.95
CA LYS A 330 -16.76 9.84 -1.16
C LYS A 330 -18.25 9.73 -1.53
N ALA A 331 -18.55 9.65 -2.82
CA ALA A 331 -19.91 9.51 -3.32
C ALA A 331 -20.56 8.17 -2.92
N LYS A 332 -19.83 7.06 -3.05
CA LYS A 332 -20.30 5.73 -2.60
C LYS A 332 -20.59 5.71 -1.10
N ALA A 333 -19.66 6.20 -0.27
CA ALA A 333 -19.85 6.28 1.17
C ALA A 333 -21.05 7.15 1.55
N THR A 334 -21.17 8.34 0.95
CA THR A 334 -22.32 9.25 1.14
C THR A 334 -23.64 8.57 0.79
N PHE A 335 -23.67 7.85 -0.34
CA PHE A 335 -24.87 7.13 -0.77
C PHE A 335 -25.28 6.04 0.22
N ILE A 336 -24.33 5.23 0.71
CA ILE A 336 -24.60 4.16 1.68
C ILE A 336 -25.12 4.75 3.00
N MET A 337 -24.48 5.79 3.51
CA MET A 337 -24.91 6.47 4.74
C MET A 337 -26.31 7.08 4.60
N LEU A 338 -26.59 7.71 3.45
CA LEU A 338 -27.91 8.27 3.16
C LEU A 338 -28.97 7.16 3.09
N LEU A 339 -28.65 6.04 2.44
CA LEU A 339 -29.55 4.90 2.33
C LEU A 339 -29.89 4.34 3.72
N ALA A 340 -28.91 4.16 4.59
CA ALA A 340 -29.10 3.71 5.97
C ALA A 340 -30.05 4.66 6.74
N LEU A 341 -29.81 5.98 6.64
CA LEU A 341 -30.66 6.99 7.25
C LEU A 341 -32.11 6.94 6.71
N MET A 342 -32.27 6.77 5.39
CA MET A 342 -33.58 6.67 4.74
C MET A 342 -34.35 5.42 5.16
N VAL A 343 -33.67 4.27 5.28
CA VAL A 343 -34.27 3.03 5.82
C VAL A 343 -34.79 3.27 7.23
N GLY A 344 -33.97 3.90 8.09
CA GLY A 344 -34.37 4.34 9.41
C GLY A 344 -35.64 5.19 9.38
N LEU A 345 -35.64 6.25 8.57
CA LEU A 345 -36.77 7.17 8.43
C LEU A 345 -38.07 6.44 8.06
N VAL A 346 -38.02 5.54 7.07
CA VAL A 346 -39.16 4.73 6.64
C VAL A 346 -39.69 3.87 7.78
N ILE A 347 -38.80 3.21 8.53
CA ILE A 347 -39.17 2.42 9.73
C ILE A 347 -39.89 3.31 10.74
N GLY A 348 -39.35 4.49 11.05
CA GLY A 348 -39.94 5.43 12.00
C GLY A 348 -41.34 5.89 11.61
N VAL A 349 -41.53 6.26 10.33
CA VAL A 349 -42.85 6.64 9.78
C VAL A 349 -43.83 5.46 9.84
N ALA A 350 -43.39 4.26 9.48
CA ALA A 350 -44.21 3.06 9.50
C ALA A 350 -44.70 2.71 10.92
N ILE A 351 -43.80 2.72 11.91
CA ILE A 351 -44.14 2.49 13.32
C ILE A 351 -45.16 3.52 13.80
N ARG A 352 -44.94 4.80 13.49
CA ARG A 352 -45.88 5.86 13.89
C ARG A 352 -47.26 5.65 13.28
N LYS A 353 -47.34 5.34 11.98
CA LYS A 353 -48.59 5.06 11.28
C LYS A 353 -49.32 3.87 11.91
N ALA A 354 -48.59 2.80 12.22
CA ALA A 354 -49.17 1.64 12.90
C ALA A 354 -49.74 1.99 14.29
N ARG A 355 -49.04 2.84 15.07
CA ARG A 355 -49.53 3.33 16.38
C ARG A 355 -50.80 4.16 16.23
N ALA A 356 -50.83 5.07 15.26
CA ALA A 356 -52.02 5.90 14.99
C ALA A 356 -53.23 5.05 14.57
N ASN A 357 -53.03 4.04 13.71
CA ASN A 357 -54.09 3.13 13.30
C ASN A 357 -54.63 2.30 14.48
N LYS A 358 -53.74 1.79 15.35
CA LYS A 358 -54.14 1.06 16.56
C LYS A 358 -54.95 1.95 17.52
N GLN A 359 -54.55 3.21 17.69
CA GLN A 359 -55.28 4.15 18.53
C GLN A 359 -56.67 4.47 17.97
N ALA A 360 -56.77 4.74 16.66
CA ALA A 360 -58.06 4.97 16.01
C ALA A 360 -58.99 3.73 16.08
N ALA A 361 -58.45 2.52 15.94
CA ALA A 361 -59.22 1.29 16.07
C ALA A 361 -59.74 1.09 17.51
N LYS A 362 -58.93 1.45 18.52
CA LYS A 362 -59.35 1.40 19.92
C LYS A 362 -60.48 2.40 20.22
N GLU A 363 -60.32 3.65 19.77
CA GLU A 363 -61.34 4.71 19.92
C GLU A 363 -62.66 4.34 19.22
N ALA A 364 -62.63 3.63 18.09
CA ALA A 364 -63.83 3.15 17.40
C ALA A 364 -64.51 1.96 18.11
N GLY A 365 -63.75 1.11 18.79
CA GLY A 365 -64.27 -0.05 19.53
C GLY A 365 -64.92 0.32 20.86
N ASP A 366 -64.44 1.36 21.54
CA ASP A 366 -64.98 1.86 22.82
C ASP A 366 -66.32 2.63 22.64
N LEU A 367 -66.77 2.87 21.39
CA LEU A 367 -68.03 3.54 21.05
C LEU A 367 -69.19 2.59 20.71
N GLN A 368 -68.97 1.28 20.82
CA GLN A 368 -69.99 0.22 20.72
C GLN A 368 -70.35 -0.30 22.10
#